data_AF-A0A6A7SK88-F1
#
_entry.id   AF-A0A6A7SK88-F1
#
_cell.length_a   1.000
_cell.length_b   1.000
_cell.length_c   1.000
_cell.angle_alpha   90.00
_cell.angle_beta   90.00
_cell.angle_gamma   90.00
#
_symmetry.space_group_name_H-M   'P 1'
#
loop_
_entity.id
_entity.type
_entity.pdbx_description
1 polymer ?
#
loop_
_entity_poly.entity_id
_entity_poly.type
_entity_poly.pdbx_seq_one_letter_code
_entity_poly.pdbx_strand_id
1 'polypeptide(L)'
;MDQLLKYEFEQIFPGCRLLDIHEYLLEKGYKLEGVDGVQYMYHDPCHTPMKTHDAQKTASTLMGTEVPLNDRCCGEAGTFAVSRPDIASQVRFRKEEEYNKGLEELTGEPTAEKGKVKMLTSCPACLQGLSRYEDDTGVEADYIVIEMANHLLGDGWQEQFIERAQAGGIEKVLL
;
A
#
# COMPACT_ATOMS: atom_id res chain seq x y z
N MET A 1 6.79 9.75 -6.53
CA MET A 1 7.39 11.01 -6.03
C MET A 1 8.50 11.56 -6.93
N ASP A 2 9.31 10.69 -7.56
CA ASP A 2 10.54 11.06 -8.29
C ASP A 2 10.42 12.21 -9.31
N GLN A 3 9.32 12.29 -10.08
CA GLN A 3 9.15 13.40 -11.04
C GLN A 3 8.81 14.72 -10.36
N LEU A 4 7.99 14.70 -9.31
CA LEU A 4 7.57 15.91 -8.58
C LEU A 4 8.76 16.62 -7.91
N LEU A 5 9.78 15.87 -7.48
CA LEU A 5 11.00 16.45 -6.91
C LEU A 5 11.78 17.32 -7.90
N LYS A 6 11.58 17.15 -9.21
CA LYS A 6 12.23 17.95 -10.25
C LYS A 6 11.53 19.28 -10.54
N TYR A 7 10.30 19.48 -10.06
CA TYR A 7 9.52 20.70 -10.34
C TYR A 7 9.96 21.92 -9.51
N GLU A 8 11.08 21.83 -8.78
CA GLU A 8 11.66 22.92 -7.99
C GLU A 8 10.62 23.66 -7.12
N PHE A 9 9.70 22.91 -6.49
CA PHE A 9 8.58 23.48 -5.73
C PHE A 9 9.02 24.50 -4.67
N GLU A 10 10.24 24.38 -4.13
CA GLU A 10 10.80 25.33 -3.18
C GLU A 10 10.96 26.75 -3.76
N GLN A 11 11.16 26.90 -5.07
CA GLN A 11 11.19 28.22 -5.72
C GLN A 11 9.81 28.88 -5.78
N ILE A 12 8.75 28.08 -5.86
CA ILE A 12 7.36 28.56 -5.92
C ILE A 12 6.80 28.73 -4.49
N PHE A 13 7.12 27.78 -3.61
CA PHE A 13 6.65 27.68 -2.24
C PHE A 13 7.85 27.47 -1.29
N PRO A 14 8.52 28.54 -0.87
CA PRO A 14 9.70 28.45 0.01
C PRO A 14 9.40 27.69 1.30
N GLY A 15 10.25 26.73 1.64
CA GLY A 15 10.10 25.88 2.84
C GLY A 15 9.04 24.77 2.71
N CYS A 16 8.44 24.57 1.54
CA CYS A 16 7.55 23.44 1.32
C CYS A 16 8.30 22.10 1.43
N ARG A 17 7.58 21.05 1.82
CA ARG A 17 8.09 19.68 1.87
C ARG A 17 7.21 18.81 0.99
N LEU A 18 7.84 17.91 0.23
CA LEU A 18 7.15 16.86 -0.48
C LEU A 18 7.30 15.56 0.32
N LEU A 19 6.17 15.00 0.74
CA LEU A 19 6.13 13.80 1.57
C LEU A 19 5.07 12.86 1.04
N ASP A 20 5.29 11.57 1.25
CA ASP A 20 4.25 10.59 1.03
C ASP A 20 3.26 10.64 2.20
N ILE A 21 2.00 10.27 1.95
CA ILE A 21 0.96 10.32 2.97
C ILE A 21 1.31 9.47 4.21
N HIS A 22 1.96 8.32 4.02
CA HIS A 22 2.33 7.43 5.13
C HIS A 22 3.42 8.04 6.00
N GLU A 23 4.38 8.73 5.40
CA GLU A 23 5.42 9.49 6.13
C GLU A 23 4.80 10.66 6.90
N TYR A 24 3.86 11.37 6.28
CA TYR A 24 3.13 12.45 6.94
C TYR A 24 2.34 11.95 8.15
N LEU A 25 1.62 10.82 8.03
CA LEU A 25 0.88 10.22 9.13
C LEU A 25 1.81 9.80 10.28
N LEU A 26 2.97 9.23 9.94
CA LEU A 26 4.01 8.87 10.91
C LEU A 26 4.50 10.11 11.67
N GLU A 27 4.81 11.21 10.97
CA GLU A 27 5.25 12.47 11.60
C GLU A 27 4.18 13.09 12.51
N LYS A 28 2.90 12.88 12.18
CA LYS A 28 1.76 13.31 13.00
C LYS A 28 1.48 12.38 14.19
N GLY A 29 2.20 11.27 14.30
CA GLY A 29 2.06 10.31 15.39
C GLY A 29 0.83 9.40 15.24
N TYR A 30 0.24 9.31 14.04
CA TYR A 30 -0.80 8.32 13.78
C TYR A 30 -0.17 6.93 13.71
N LYS A 31 -0.83 5.97 14.36
CA LYS A 31 -0.53 4.55 14.29
C LYS A 31 -1.71 3.76 14.84
N LEU A 32 -1.79 2.49 14.49
CA LEU A 32 -2.64 1.51 15.15
C LEU A 32 -1.90 0.94 16.38
N GLU A 33 -2.62 0.22 17.24
CA GLU A 33 -2.05 -0.52 18.38
C GLU A 33 -1.89 -2.02 18.05
N GLY A 34 -1.74 -2.33 16.76
CA GLY A 34 -1.99 -3.67 16.24
C GLY A 34 -3.49 -3.90 15.97
N VAL A 35 -3.78 -4.97 15.23
CA VAL A 35 -5.15 -5.38 14.91
C VAL A 35 -5.29 -6.84 15.30
N ASP A 36 -6.20 -7.11 16.23
CA ASP A 36 -6.35 -8.44 16.81
C ASP A 36 -6.71 -9.48 15.75
N GLY A 37 -5.88 -10.53 15.66
CA GLY A 37 -6.11 -11.64 14.75
C GLY A 37 -5.84 -11.33 13.28
N VAL A 38 -5.17 -10.21 12.96
CA VAL A 38 -4.70 -9.89 11.61
C VAL A 38 -3.18 -9.83 11.61
N GLN A 39 -2.56 -10.53 10.67
CA GLN A 39 -1.13 -10.46 10.40
C GLN A 39 -0.88 -9.75 9.07
N TYR A 40 0.26 -9.10 8.95
CA TYR A 40 0.57 -8.27 7.79
C TYR A 40 1.88 -8.69 7.14
N MET A 41 1.95 -8.59 5.82
CA MET A 41 3.18 -8.51 5.04
C MET A 41 3.21 -7.19 4.30
N TYR A 42 4.39 -6.69 3.94
CA TYR A 42 4.55 -5.47 3.18
C TYR A 42 5.22 -5.73 1.84
N HIS A 43 4.58 -5.30 0.76
CA HIS A 43 5.20 -5.20 -0.55
C HIS A 43 5.65 -3.76 -0.79
N ASP A 44 6.97 -3.53 -0.70
CA ASP A 44 7.56 -2.26 -1.08
C ASP A 44 7.56 -2.10 -2.61
N PRO A 45 6.88 -1.08 -3.16
CA PRO A 45 6.83 -0.89 -4.61
C PRO A 45 8.22 -0.62 -5.19
N CYS A 46 8.47 -1.09 -6.42
CA CYS A 46 9.71 -0.77 -7.15
C CYS A 46 9.95 0.74 -7.31
N HIS A 47 8.87 1.53 -7.30
CA HIS A 47 8.89 2.99 -7.28
C HIS A 47 8.33 3.50 -5.95
N THR A 48 8.95 3.09 -4.84
CA THR A 48 8.49 3.46 -3.50
C THR A 48 8.32 4.98 -3.37
N PRO A 49 7.14 5.47 -2.92
CA PRO A 49 6.88 6.89 -2.81
C PRO A 49 7.54 7.49 -1.57
N MET A 50 7.83 6.69 -0.54
CA MET A 50 8.46 7.12 0.71
C MET A 50 9.96 7.37 0.49
N LYS A 51 10.43 8.59 0.78
CA LYS A 51 11.83 9.03 0.49
C LYS A 51 12.61 9.48 1.72
N THR A 52 11.92 9.73 2.82
CA THR A 52 12.46 10.26 4.07
C THR A 52 12.66 9.14 5.09
N HIS A 53 11.72 8.19 5.13
CA HIS A 53 11.76 7.05 6.04
C HIS A 53 11.84 5.73 5.28
N ASP A 54 12.40 4.71 5.93
CA ASP A 54 12.38 3.34 5.42
C ASP A 54 10.93 2.84 5.31
N ALA A 55 10.58 2.30 4.15
CA ALA A 55 9.21 1.95 3.81
C ALA A 55 8.63 0.84 4.70
N GLN A 56 9.40 -0.22 4.95
CA GLN A 56 8.97 -1.35 5.78
C GLN A 56 8.82 -0.92 7.24
N LYS A 57 9.76 -0.14 7.77
CA LYS A 57 9.67 0.41 9.13
C LYS A 57 8.48 1.36 9.27
N THR A 58 8.20 2.16 8.25
CA THR A 58 7.03 3.05 8.23
C THR A 58 5.75 2.22 8.29
N ALA A 59 5.60 1.21 7.44
CA ALA A 59 4.46 0.29 7.47
C ALA A 59 4.30 -0.38 8.84
N SER A 60 5.38 -0.94 9.40
CA SER A 60 5.36 -1.59 10.73
C SER A 60 4.95 -0.62 11.84
N THR A 61 5.50 0.60 11.82
CA THR A 61 5.19 1.60 12.84
C THR A 61 3.74 2.08 12.76
N LEU A 62 3.22 2.28 11.55
CA LEU A 62 1.84 2.70 11.32
C LEU A 62 0.84 1.60 11.70
N MET A 63 1.17 0.32 11.46
CA MET A 63 0.34 -0.81 11.87
C MET A 63 0.46 -1.17 13.35
N GLY A 64 1.48 -0.66 14.05
CA GLY A 64 1.71 -0.97 15.47
C GLY A 64 2.18 -2.41 15.71
N THR A 65 2.62 -3.12 14.68
CA THR A 65 3.11 -4.50 14.73
C THR A 65 4.22 -4.72 13.70
N GLU A 66 4.94 -5.83 13.79
CA GLU A 66 5.93 -6.19 12.79
C GLU A 66 5.25 -6.54 11.46
N VAL A 67 5.74 -5.92 10.38
CA VAL A 67 5.25 -6.17 9.02
C VAL A 67 6.45 -6.62 8.16
N PRO A 68 6.71 -7.94 8.03
CA PRO A 68 7.80 -8.45 7.23
C PRO A 68 7.67 -8.09 5.74
N LEU A 69 8.83 -7.89 5.09
CA LEU A 69 8.89 -7.58 3.67
C LEU A 69 8.60 -8.82 2.82
N ASN A 70 7.70 -8.68 1.85
CA ASN A 70 7.48 -9.64 0.77
C ASN A 70 8.03 -9.05 -0.53
N ASP A 71 9.28 -9.39 -0.83
CA ASP A 71 10.08 -8.79 -1.91
C ASP A 71 9.64 -9.27 -3.31
N ARG A 72 10.34 -8.81 -4.35
CA ARG A 72 10.10 -9.00 -5.80
C ARG A 72 8.95 -8.18 -6.36
N CYS A 73 9.15 -7.76 -7.61
CA CYS A 73 8.21 -6.98 -8.40
C CYS A 73 6.86 -7.71 -8.55
N CYS A 74 5.76 -6.99 -8.42
CA CYS A 74 4.40 -7.51 -8.63
C CYS A 74 4.09 -7.93 -10.08
N GLY A 75 4.91 -7.51 -11.05
CA GLY A 75 4.73 -7.85 -12.47
C GLY A 75 3.63 -7.07 -13.21
N GLU A 76 2.89 -6.18 -12.53
CA GLU A 76 1.70 -5.53 -13.11
C GLU A 76 1.83 -4.01 -13.26
N ALA A 77 2.79 -3.37 -12.59
CA ALA A 77 2.95 -1.93 -12.57
C ALA A 77 3.42 -1.34 -13.94
N GLY A 78 2.99 -0.10 -14.24
CA GLY A 78 3.55 0.71 -15.33
C GLY A 78 3.26 0.22 -16.74
N THR A 79 2.04 -0.26 -17.00
CA THR A 79 1.58 -0.93 -18.24
C THR A 79 2.37 -2.18 -18.64
N PHE A 80 3.29 -2.66 -17.80
CA PHE A 80 4.20 -3.76 -18.12
C PHE A 80 3.45 -5.04 -18.50
N ALA A 81 2.44 -5.43 -17.71
CA ALA A 81 1.62 -6.60 -17.99
C ALA A 81 0.87 -6.52 -19.33
N VAL A 82 0.46 -5.32 -19.75
CA VAL A 82 -0.22 -5.10 -21.03
C VAL A 82 0.78 -5.05 -22.20
N SER A 83 1.92 -4.40 -22.01
CA SER A 83 2.93 -4.20 -23.06
C SER A 83 3.78 -5.44 -23.33
N ARG A 84 4.07 -6.26 -22.31
CA ARG A 84 4.90 -7.47 -22.37
C ARG A 84 4.32 -8.61 -21.53
N PRO A 85 3.13 -9.13 -21.88
CA PRO A 85 2.49 -10.22 -21.14
C PRO A 85 3.35 -11.49 -21.08
N ASP A 86 4.19 -11.71 -22.09
CA ASP A 86 5.14 -12.82 -22.19
C ASP A 86 6.21 -12.81 -21.08
N ILE A 87 6.65 -11.62 -20.67
CA ILE A 87 7.60 -11.46 -19.54
C ILE A 87 6.85 -11.32 -18.22
N ALA A 88 5.77 -10.54 -18.19
CA ALA A 88 5.02 -10.27 -16.97
C ALA A 88 4.50 -11.55 -16.31
N SER A 89 4.11 -12.55 -17.10
CA SER A 89 3.70 -13.86 -16.58
C SER A 89 4.82 -14.56 -15.79
N GLN A 90 6.07 -14.48 -16.24
CA GLN A 90 7.21 -15.07 -15.54
C GLN A 90 7.54 -14.30 -14.25
N VAL A 91 7.44 -12.96 -14.29
CA VAL A 91 7.64 -12.12 -13.11
C VAL A 91 6.55 -12.41 -12.07
N ARG A 92 5.29 -12.56 -12.50
CA ARG A 92 4.17 -12.94 -11.64
C ARG A 92 4.41 -14.29 -10.96
N PHE A 93 4.88 -15.29 -11.69
CA PHE A 93 5.22 -16.61 -11.13
C PHE A 93 6.32 -16.50 -10.07
N ARG A 94 7.39 -15.73 -10.35
CA ARG A 94 8.45 -15.52 -9.35
C ARG A 94 7.94 -14.77 -8.12
N LYS A 95 7.02 -13.83 -8.29
CA LYS A 95 6.38 -13.13 -7.18
C LYS A 95 5.51 -14.06 -6.35
N GLU A 96 4.77 -14.96 -6.99
CA GLU A 96 3.94 -15.96 -6.32
C GLU A 96 4.76 -16.88 -5.40
N GLU A 97 5.95 -17.31 -5.84
CA GLU A 97 6.87 -18.10 -5.00
C GLU A 97 7.25 -17.35 -3.71
N GLU A 98 7.62 -16.06 -3.81
CA GLU A 98 7.95 -15.26 -2.64
C GLU A 98 6.71 -14.93 -1.79
N TYR A 99 5.55 -14.76 -2.42
CA TYR A 99 4.27 -14.51 -1.76
C TYR A 99 3.91 -15.68 -0.85
N ASN A 100 3.89 -16.90 -1.41
CA ASN A 100 3.60 -18.13 -0.68
C ASN A 100 4.62 -18.40 0.40
N LYS A 101 5.91 -18.20 0.11
CA LYS A 101 6.97 -18.33 1.11
C LYS A 101 6.74 -17.38 2.30
N GLY A 102 6.45 -16.12 2.04
CA GLY A 102 6.19 -15.14 3.10
C GLY A 102 4.94 -15.48 3.91
N LEU A 103 3.89 -16.00 3.26
CA LEU A 103 2.69 -16.48 3.94
C LEU A 103 2.98 -17.67 4.87
N GLU A 104 3.70 -18.67 4.38
CA GLU A 104 4.07 -19.85 5.16
C GLU A 104 5.00 -19.48 6.32
N GLU A 105 5.95 -18.57 6.11
CA GLU A 105 6.82 -18.04 7.18
C GLU A 105 6.03 -17.28 8.25
N LEU A 106 4.96 -16.56 7.85
CA LEU A 106 4.16 -15.73 8.74
C LEU A 106 3.11 -16.54 9.53
N THR A 107 2.52 -17.57 8.91
CA THR A 107 1.35 -18.28 9.45
C THR A 107 1.62 -19.76 9.74
N GLY A 108 2.63 -20.36 9.12
CA GLY A 108 2.86 -21.81 9.15
C GLY A 108 1.96 -22.61 8.19
N GLU A 109 1.09 -21.94 7.44
CA GLU A 109 0.11 -22.58 6.56
C GLU A 109 0.28 -22.11 5.10
N PRO A 110 -0.08 -22.94 4.10
CA PRO A 110 0.04 -22.57 2.69
C PRO A 110 -1.04 -21.60 2.20
N THR A 111 -2.10 -21.40 3.00
CA THR A 111 -3.23 -20.52 2.70
C THR A 111 -3.70 -19.83 3.97
N ALA A 112 -4.10 -18.56 3.86
CA ALA A 112 -4.69 -17.80 4.95
C ALA A 112 -6.19 -18.02 5.05
N GLU A 113 -6.71 -18.04 6.28
CA GLU A 113 -8.13 -17.80 6.52
C GLU A 113 -8.49 -16.35 6.11
N LYS A 114 -9.68 -16.19 5.53
CA LYS A 114 -10.14 -14.88 5.03
C LYS A 114 -10.10 -13.81 6.13
N GLY A 115 -9.55 -12.65 5.80
CA GLY A 115 -9.39 -11.52 6.72
C GLY A 115 -8.33 -11.69 7.80
N LYS A 116 -7.56 -12.79 7.82
CA LYS A 116 -6.50 -13.02 8.82
C LYS A 116 -5.12 -12.54 8.39
N VAL A 117 -4.87 -12.45 7.10
CA VAL A 117 -3.58 -11.99 6.58
C VAL A 117 -3.80 -10.95 5.49
N LYS A 118 -3.04 -9.85 5.56
CA LYS A 118 -3.08 -8.81 4.55
C LYS A 118 -1.69 -8.51 3.98
N MET A 119 -1.63 -8.33 2.66
CA MET A 119 -0.48 -7.80 1.93
C MET A 119 -0.64 -6.29 1.75
N LEU A 120 0.09 -5.51 2.53
CA LEU A 120 0.07 -4.05 2.46
C LEU A 120 0.98 -3.52 1.37
N THR A 121 0.57 -2.45 0.70
CA THR A 121 1.44 -1.70 -0.20
C THR A 121 1.13 -0.20 -0.19
N SER A 122 2.02 0.59 -0.79
CA SER A 122 1.89 2.03 -0.97
C SER A 122 1.79 2.43 -2.46
N CYS A 123 1.43 1.48 -3.33
CA CYS A 123 1.28 1.72 -4.77
C CYS A 123 -0.05 1.14 -5.30
N PRO A 124 -0.93 1.96 -5.92
CA PRO A 124 -2.21 1.47 -6.44
C PRO A 124 -2.04 0.42 -7.56
N ALA A 125 -0.99 0.54 -8.38
CA ALA A 125 -0.72 -0.44 -9.43
C ALA A 125 -0.23 -1.78 -8.85
N CYS A 126 0.55 -1.74 -7.77
CA CYS A 126 0.92 -2.96 -7.04
C CYS A 126 -0.31 -3.59 -6.39
N LEU A 127 -1.20 -2.79 -5.79
CA LEU A 127 -2.43 -3.27 -5.16
C LEU A 127 -3.27 -4.11 -6.14
N GLN A 128 -3.51 -3.59 -7.35
CA GLN A 128 -4.22 -4.32 -8.41
C GLN A 128 -3.53 -5.64 -8.79
N GLY A 129 -2.20 -5.66 -8.83
CA GLY A 129 -1.45 -6.87 -9.16
C GLY A 129 -1.46 -7.90 -8.03
N LEU A 130 -1.30 -7.44 -6.80
CA LEU A 130 -1.25 -8.28 -5.60
C LEU A 130 -2.61 -8.87 -5.25
N SER A 131 -3.72 -8.18 -5.54
CA SER A 131 -5.07 -8.71 -5.31
C SER A 131 -5.38 -9.95 -6.15
N ARG A 132 -4.61 -10.22 -7.22
CA ARG A 132 -4.77 -11.42 -8.04
C ARG A 132 -4.35 -12.71 -7.34
N TYR A 133 -3.64 -12.62 -6.22
CA TYR A 133 -3.23 -13.80 -5.44
C TYR A 133 -4.26 -14.18 -4.36
N GLU A 134 -5.30 -13.36 -4.14
CA GLU A 134 -6.26 -13.56 -3.05
C GLU A 134 -7.03 -14.88 -3.20
N ASP A 135 -7.50 -15.20 -4.40
CA ASP A 135 -8.26 -16.44 -4.64
C ASP A 135 -7.43 -17.71 -4.37
N ASP A 136 -6.12 -17.66 -4.63
CA ASP A 136 -5.21 -18.80 -4.49
C ASP A 136 -4.62 -18.92 -3.07
N THR A 137 -4.46 -17.80 -2.36
CA THR A 137 -3.73 -17.75 -1.08
C THR A 137 -4.59 -17.36 0.12
N GLY A 138 -5.77 -16.78 -0.09
CA GLY A 138 -6.62 -16.22 0.96
C GLY A 138 -6.10 -14.90 1.57
N VAL A 139 -4.97 -14.37 1.08
CA VAL A 139 -4.36 -13.14 1.59
C VAL A 139 -4.92 -11.94 0.83
N GLU A 140 -5.51 -11.01 1.57
CA GLU A 140 -6.11 -9.81 0.99
C GLU A 140 -5.03 -8.75 0.73
N ALA A 141 -5.02 -8.13 -0.45
CA ALA A 141 -4.13 -7.01 -0.71
C ALA A 141 -4.82 -5.68 -0.34
N ASP A 142 -4.11 -4.80 0.37
CA ASP A 142 -4.66 -3.51 0.78
C ASP A 142 -3.60 -2.40 0.77
N TYR A 143 -4.06 -1.15 0.85
CA TYR A 143 -3.22 0.03 0.95
C TYR A 143 -3.07 0.43 2.41
N ILE A 144 -1.87 0.77 2.87
CA ILE A 144 -1.60 1.07 4.29
C ILE A 144 -2.58 2.14 4.82
N VAL A 145 -2.78 3.24 4.08
CA VAL A 145 -3.69 4.31 4.52
C VAL A 145 -5.17 3.89 4.61
N ILE A 146 -5.60 2.97 3.75
CA ILE A 146 -6.99 2.47 3.75
C ILE A 146 -7.19 1.57 4.97
N GLU A 147 -6.24 0.67 5.23
CA GLU A 147 -6.26 -0.16 6.43
C GLU A 147 -6.29 0.70 7.70
N MET A 148 -5.44 1.73 7.79
CA MET A 148 -5.49 2.68 8.90
C MET A 148 -6.85 3.38 9.02
N ALA A 149 -7.42 3.83 7.91
CA ALA A 149 -8.70 4.53 7.91
C ALA A 149 -9.84 3.62 8.38
N ASN A 150 -9.87 2.36 7.95
CA ASN A 150 -10.86 1.38 8.39
C ASN A 150 -10.85 1.21 9.92
N HIS A 151 -9.66 1.11 10.53
CA HIS A 151 -9.54 0.92 11.98
C HIS A 151 -9.70 2.20 12.80
N LEU A 152 -9.26 3.35 12.29
CA LEU A 152 -9.31 4.62 13.02
C LEU A 152 -10.64 5.36 12.87
N LEU A 153 -11.27 5.26 11.71
CA LEU A 153 -12.50 5.98 11.37
C LEU A 153 -13.75 5.07 11.41
N GLY A 154 -13.57 3.75 11.38
CA GLY A 154 -14.63 2.76 11.42
C GLY A 154 -15.33 2.54 10.09
N ASP A 155 -16.29 1.61 10.08
CA ASP A 155 -17.03 1.24 8.87
C ASP A 155 -17.79 2.43 8.26
N GLY A 156 -17.87 2.46 6.93
CA GLY A 156 -18.56 3.52 6.20
C GLY A 156 -17.85 4.88 6.20
N TRP A 157 -16.60 4.97 6.71
CA TRP A 157 -15.83 6.21 6.71
C TRP A 157 -15.70 6.84 5.33
N GLN A 158 -15.61 6.02 4.27
CA GLN A 158 -15.45 6.49 2.90
C GLN A 158 -16.73 7.16 2.38
N GLU A 159 -17.90 6.58 2.65
CA GLU A 159 -19.20 7.18 2.30
C GLU A 159 -19.38 8.50 3.03
N GLN A 160 -19.16 8.51 4.35
CA GLN A 160 -19.24 9.72 5.18
C GLN A 160 -18.22 10.79 4.75
N PHE A 161 -17.04 10.38 4.28
CA PHE A 161 -16.06 11.30 3.72
C PHE A 161 -16.57 11.95 2.43
N ILE A 162 -17.11 11.15 1.50
CA ILE A 162 -17.67 11.64 0.23
C ILE A 162 -18.84 12.59 0.48
N GLU A 163 -19.78 12.22 1.35
CA GLU A 163 -20.94 13.06 1.69
C GLU A 163 -20.51 14.43 2.23
N ARG A 164 -19.55 14.45 3.17
CA ARG A 164 -18.99 15.69 3.73
C ARG A 164 -18.26 16.53 2.68
N ALA A 165 -17.47 15.90 1.81
CA ALA A 165 -16.77 16.60 0.72
C ALA A 165 -17.75 17.22 -0.29
N GLN A 166 -18.87 16.54 -0.58
CA GLN A 166 -19.90 17.03 -1.49
C GLN A 166 -20.74 18.16 -0.88
N ALA A 167 -21.01 18.11 0.43
CA ALA A 167 -21.82 19.11 1.13
C ALA A 167 -21.23 20.53 1.08
N GLY A 168 -19.90 20.66 0.93
CA GLY A 168 -19.21 21.95 0.77
C GLY A 168 -19.25 22.53 -0.65
N GLY A 169 -19.78 21.78 -1.63
CA GLY A 169 -19.69 22.10 -3.05
C GLY A 169 -18.33 21.70 -3.63
N ILE A 170 -18.33 20.83 -4.65
CA ILE A 170 -17.12 20.52 -5.42
C ILE A 170 -16.96 21.61 -6.49
N GLU A 171 -16.05 22.56 -6.27
CA GLU A 171 -15.61 23.45 -7.34
C GLU A 171 -14.83 22.63 -8.39
N LYS A 172 -15.46 22.43 -9.55
CA LYS A 172 -14.79 21.81 -10.70
C LYS A 172 -13.95 22.87 -11.39
N VAL A 173 -12.63 22.81 -11.21
CA VAL A 173 -11.69 23.54 -12.07
C VAL A 173 -11.59 22.76 -13.38
N LEU A 174 -12.36 23.20 -14.38
CA LEU A 174 -12.20 22.72 -15.76
C LEU A 174 -10.96 23.42 -16.33
N LEU A 175 -9.86 22.68 -16.48
CA LEU A 175 -8.66 23.09 -17.22
C LEU A 175 -8.81 22.72 -18.70
#